data_AF-A0A0F0LTT8-F1
#
_entry.id   AF-A0A0F0LTT8-F1
#
_cell.length_a   1.000
_cell.length_b   1.000
_cell.length_c   1.000
_cell.angle_alpha   90.00
_cell.angle_beta   90.00
_cell.angle_gamma   90.00
#
_symmetry.space_group_name_H-M   'P 1'
#
loop_
_entity.id
_entity.type
_entity.pdbx_description
1 polymer ?
#
loop_
_entity_poly.entity_id
_entity_poly.type
_entity_poly.pdbx_seq_one_letter_code
_entity_poly.pdbx_strand_id
1 'polypeptide(L)' 'MDNYWLAIVWSIGPTIVVSFIFFVILRGIVRMDRTERKVYARIEAEERAKRGLPPVTPADS' A
#
# COMPACT_ATOMS: atom_id res chain seq x y z
N MET A 1 -20.68 -16.82 33.52
CA MET A 1 -20.53 -16.82 32.05
C MET A 1 -19.53 -15.77 31.58
N ASP A 2 -19.40 -14.64 32.28
CA ASP A 2 -18.48 -13.54 31.92
C ASP A 2 -17.00 -13.96 31.88
N ASN A 3 -16.57 -14.81 32.82
CA ASN A 3 -15.18 -15.26 32.90
C ASN A 3 -14.74 -16.13 31.70
N TYR A 4 -15.68 -16.86 31.08
CA TYR A 4 -15.41 -17.68 29.90
C TYR A 4 -15.19 -16.80 28.66
N TRP A 5 -16.05 -15.80 28.47
CA TRP A 5 -15.89 -14.81 27.41
C TRP A 5 -14.62 -13.99 27.58
N LEU A 6 -14.29 -13.60 28.82
CA LEU A 6 -13.05 -12.88 29.11
C LEU A 6 -11.81 -13.72 28.77
N ALA A 7 -11.81 -15.01 29.07
CA ALA A 7 -10.72 -15.92 28.74
C ALA A 7 -10.52 -16.08 27.22
N ILE A 8 -11.61 -16.17 26.45
CA ILE A 8 -11.54 -16.25 24.98
C ILE A 8 -10.93 -14.98 24.39
N VAL A 9 -11.40 -13.81 24.83
CA VAL A 9 -10.90 -12.53 24.33
C VAL A 9 -9.42 -12.36 24.66
N TRP A 10 -8.99 -12.74 25.86
CA TRP A 10 -7.58 -12.68 26.24
C TRP A 10 -6.71 -13.71 25.52
N SER A 11 -7.22 -14.89 25.15
CA SER A 11 -6.41 -15.90 24.44
C SER A 11 -6.26 -15.59 22.96
N ILE A 12 -7.31 -15.06 22.32
CA ILE A 12 -7.33 -14.75 20.88
C ILE A 12 -6.91 -13.31 20.58
N GLY A 13 -7.05 -12.39 21.53
CA GLY A 13 -6.66 -10.99 21.37
C GLY A 13 -5.24 -10.81 20.84
N PRO A 14 -4.22 -11.48 21.41
CA PRO A 14 -2.84 -11.37 20.95
C PRO A 14 -2.65 -11.78 19.48
N THR A 15 -3.28 -12.86 19.03
CA THR A 15 -3.13 -13.34 17.65
C THR A 15 -3.81 -12.38 16.66
N ILE A 16 -5.00 -11.88 16.99
CA ILE A 16 -5.69 -10.87 16.18
C ILE A 16 -4.84 -9.61 16.06
N VAL A 17 -4.25 -9.14 17.15
CA VAL A 17 -3.40 -7.93 17.14
C VAL A 17 -2.19 -8.12 16.21
N VAL A 18 -1.49 -9.25 16.31
CA VAL A 18 -0.36 -9.54 15.42
C VAL A 18 -0.80 -9.64 13.96
N SER A 19 -1.88 -10.38 13.67
CA SER A 19 -2.42 -10.50 12.32
C SER A 19 -2.86 -9.15 11.74
N PHE A 20 -3.47 -8.29 12.56
CA PHE A 20 -3.88 -6.96 12.16
C PHE A 20 -2.69 -6.08 11.82
N ILE A 21 -1.66 -6.04 12.68
CA ILE A 21 -0.43 -5.28 12.43
C ILE A 21 0.24 -5.77 11.16
N PHE A 22 0.40 -7.09 11.00
CA PHE A 22 0.98 -7.70 9.82
C PHE A 22 0.22 -7.31 8.54
N PHE A 23 -1.10 -7.35 8.57
CA PHE A 23 -1.94 -6.92 7.45
C PHE A 23 -1.78 -5.44 7.12
N VAL A 24 -1.71 -4.56 8.12
CA VAL A 24 -1.46 -3.13 7.93
C VAL A 24 -0.11 -2.89 7.27
N ILE A 25 0.93 -3.61 7.68
CA ILE A 25 2.27 -3.54 7.07
C ILE A 25 2.21 -3.97 5.60
N LEU A 26 1.66 -5.16 5.31
CA LEU A 26 1.52 -5.65 3.94
C LEU A 26 0.71 -4.69 3.06
N ARG A 27 -0.40 -4.17 3.59
CA ARG A 27 -1.22 -3.16 2.91
C ARG A 27 -0.45 -1.88 2.65
N GLY A 28 0.40 -1.46 3.60
CA GLY A 28 1.29 -0.31 3.46
C GLY A 28 2.26 -0.49 2.30
N ILE A 29 2.96 -1.62 2.26
CA ILE A 29 3.94 -1.96 1.21
C ILE A 29 3.26 -1.99 -0.16
N VAL A 30 2.14 -2.70 -0.30
CA VAL A 30 1.40 -2.80 -1.58
C VAL A 30 0.86 -1.44 -2.04
N ARG A 31 0.47 -0.56 -1.11
CA ARG A 31 -0.01 0.79 -1.44
C ARG A 31 1.15 1.73 -1.82
N MET A 32 2.29 1.58 -1.18
CA MET A 32 3.50 2.36 -1.44
C MET A 32 4.08 2.04 -2.84
N ASP A 33 4.16 0.77 -3.22
CA ASP A 33 4.59 0.34 -4.57
C ASP A 33 3.75 0.97 -5.69
N ARG A 34 2.43 1.10 -5.47
CA ARG A 34 1.53 1.81 -6.41
C ARG A 34 1.74 3.32 -6.44
N THR A 35 2.30 3.90 -5.39
CA THR A 35 2.56 5.34 -5.30
C THR A 35 3.88 5.68 -5.98
N GLU A 36 4.91 4.86 -5.79
CA GLU A 36 6.21 5.03 -6.45
C GLU A 36 6.06 5.03 -7.98
N ARG A 37 5.35 4.05 -8.56
CA ARG A 37 5.09 4.03 -10.01
C ARG A 37 4.36 5.27 -10.52
N LYS A 38 3.43 5.82 -9.73
CA LYS A 38 2.68 7.03 -10.11
C LYS A 38 3.51 8.31 -10.02
N VAL A 39 4.37 8.41 -9.00
CA VAL A 39 5.22 9.58 -8.79
C VAL A 39 6.31 9.66 -9.86
N TYR A 40 6.97 8.54 -10.19
CA TYR A 40 7.95 8.53 -11.29
C TYR A 40 7.33 8.92 -12.64
N ALA A 41 6.15 8.39 -12.97
CA ALA A 41 5.45 8.75 -14.21
C ALA A 41 5.06 10.24 -14.25
N ARG A 42 4.69 10.83 -13.10
CA ARG A 42 4.35 12.25 -13.01
C ARG A 42 5.57 13.14 -13.19
N ILE A 43 6.68 12.79 -12.54
CA ILE A 43 7.94 13.54 -12.62
C ILE A 43 8.50 13.48 -14.04
N GLU A 44 8.48 12.31 -14.69
CA GLU A 44 8.96 12.18 -16.07
C GLU A 44 8.08 12.94 -17.08
N ALA A 45 6.76 13.00 -16.85
CA ALA A 45 5.86 13.82 -17.65
C ALA A 45 6.11 15.33 -17.46
N GLU A 46 6.39 15.76 -16.23
CA GLU A 46 6.75 17.15 -15.94
C GLU A 46 8.12 17.53 -16.54
N GLU A 47 9.11 16.65 -16.50
CA GLU A 47 10.41 16.87 -17.15
C GLU A 47 10.31 16.88 -18.68
N ARG A 48 9.53 15.98 -19.28
CA ARG A 48 9.29 15.97 -20.73
C ARG A 48 8.52 17.20 -21.19
N ALA A 49 7.51 17.65 -20.43
CA ALA A 49 6.78 18.88 -20.73
C ALA A 49 7.70 20.11 -20.67
N LYS A 50 8.59 20.18 -19.68
CA LYS A 50 9.61 21.25 -19.60
C LYS A 50 10.63 21.17 -20.75
N ARG A 51 10.91 19.97 -21.26
CA ARG A 51 11.82 19.75 -22.40
C ARG A 51 11.13 19.80 -23.77
N GLY A 52 9.82 20.03 -23.83
CA GLY A 52 9.05 20.08 -25.08
C GLY A 52 8.92 18.74 -25.81
N LEU A 53 9.14 17.61 -25.12
CA LEU A 53 9.07 16.27 -25.70
C LEU A 53 7.61 15.78 -25.73
N PRO A 54 7.18 15.10 -26.83
CA PRO A 54 5.82 14.58 -26.94
C PRO A 54 5.55 13.48 -25.89
N PRO A 55 4.28 13.32 -25.46
CA PRO A 55 3.90 12.29 -24.50
C PRO A 55 4.16 10.90 -25.07
N VAL A 56 4.77 10.01 -24.27
CA VAL A 56 4.96 8.60 -24.64
C VAL A 56 3.57 7.99 -24.83
N THR A 57 3.21 7.75 -26.09
CA THR A 57 1.97 7.08 -26.44
C THR A 57 2.18 5.58 -26.24
N PRO A 58 1.28 4.86 -25.56
CA PRO A 58 1.42 3.41 -25.32
C PRO A 58 1.45 2.53 -26.59
N ALA A 59 1.46 3.12 -27.78
CA ALA A 59 1.39 2.41 -29.06
C ALA A 59 2.76 2.02 -29.63
N ASP A 60 3.87 2.41 -28.99
CA ASP A 60 5.24 2.18 -29.48
C ASP A 60 5.94 0.96 -28.84
N SER A 61 5.19 0.04 -28.19
CA SER A 61 5.72 -1.21 -27.61
C SER A 61 5.60 -2.42 -28.53
#